data_AF-A0A3R9Q2S3-F1
#
_entry.id   AF-A0A3R9Q2S3-F1
#
_cell.length_a   1.000
_cell.length_b   1.000
_cell.length_c   1.000
_cell.angle_alpha   90.00
_cell.angle_beta   90.00
_cell.angle_gamma   90.00
#
_symmetry.space_group_name_H-M   'P 1'
#
loop_
_entity.id
_entity.type
_entity.pdbx_description
1 polymer ?
#
loop_
_entity_poly.entity_id
_entity_poly.type
_entity_poly.pdbx_seq_one_letter_code
_entity_poly.pdbx_strand_id
1 'polypeptide(L)'
;MAKAITQIDIEEKTEAEQKKQIHDDILNQIADNHDSIQTTLDIVEELQQAGILDMLKGLLRMREQIGSISIDKINQPSMHHLIKNSFHTIEFIGKVDPEELEKMMNGMINGMERLSKETEKTEDTGMWGLFKTMRDPHVLSALSYMTAFLNGFGEEMGKKETH
;
A
#
# COMPACT_ATOMS: atom_id res chain seq x y z
N MET A 1 10.37 -52.54 58.16
CA MET A 1 10.15 -51.08 58.28
C MET A 1 11.10 -50.39 57.31
N ALA A 2 10.59 -49.70 56.28
CA ALA A 2 11.41 -49.00 55.30
C ALA A 2 11.94 -47.68 55.89
N LYS A 3 13.22 -47.36 55.65
CA LYS A 3 13.86 -46.12 56.12
C LYS A 3 13.46 -44.95 55.20
N ALA A 4 13.21 -43.79 55.80
CA ALA A 4 12.86 -42.56 55.11
C ALA A 4 14.02 -42.08 54.21
N ILE A 5 13.67 -41.55 53.03
CA ILE A 5 14.60 -40.97 52.06
C ILE A 5 14.93 -39.56 52.56
N THR A 6 16.20 -39.31 52.91
CA THR A 6 16.64 -38.05 53.57
C THR A 6 17.36 -37.08 52.64
N GLN A 7 17.45 -37.39 51.34
CA GLN A 7 18.14 -36.53 50.38
C GLN A 7 17.36 -36.51 49.06
N ILE A 8 16.78 -35.36 48.74
CA ILE A 8 16.30 -35.05 47.40
C ILE A 8 17.37 -34.12 46.83
N ASP A 9 18.19 -34.65 45.92
CA ASP A 9 19.16 -33.86 45.17
C ASP A 9 18.43 -33.22 43.99
N ILE A 10 18.19 -31.92 44.08
CA ILE A 10 17.60 -31.15 42.98
C ILE A 10 18.78 -30.65 42.17
N GLU A 11 19.14 -31.37 41.10
CA GLU A 11 20.07 -30.86 40.09
C GLU A 11 19.44 -29.64 39.40
N GLU A 12 19.73 -28.44 39.91
CA GLU A 12 19.50 -27.21 39.18
C GLU A 12 20.45 -27.18 37.97
N LYS A 13 19.91 -27.47 36.78
CA LYS A 13 20.64 -27.36 35.52
C LYS A 13 21.32 -26.00 35.44
N THR A 14 22.63 -26.01 35.26
CA THR A 14 23.43 -24.80 35.10
C THR A 14 23.01 -24.05 33.83
N GLU A 15 23.17 -22.72 33.78
CA GLU A 15 22.79 -21.91 32.59
C GLU A 15 23.43 -22.42 31.28
N ALA A 16 24.62 -23.03 31.38
CA ALA A 16 25.30 -23.64 30.24
C ALA A 16 24.61 -24.91 29.73
N GLU A 17 24.10 -25.75 30.62
CA GLU A 17 23.34 -26.95 30.27
C GLU A 17 21.96 -26.60 29.70
N GLN A 18 21.32 -25.56 30.23
CA GLN A 18 20.05 -25.04 29.68
C GLN A 18 20.24 -24.50 28.26
N LYS A 19 21.29 -23.70 28.01
CA LYS A 19 21.61 -23.19 26.66
C LYS A 19 21.89 -24.32 25.67
N LYS A 20 22.64 -25.34 26.08
CA LYS A 20 22.93 -26.51 25.25
C LYS A 20 21.65 -27.27 24.90
N GLN A 21 20.79 -27.48 25.88
CA GLN A 21 19.55 -28.21 25.68
C GLN A 21 18.57 -27.46 24.76
N ILE A 22 18.47 -26.14 24.88
CA ILE A 22 17.69 -25.30 23.96
C ILE A 22 18.26 -25.39 22.54
N HIS A 23 19.59 -25.40 22.40
CA HIS A 23 20.24 -25.56 21.10
C HIS A 23 19.89 -26.89 20.44
N ASP A 24 20.00 -27.98 21.19
CA ASP A 24 19.71 -29.34 20.71
C ASP A 24 18.22 -29.48 20.36
N ASP A 25 17.31 -28.93 21.16
CA ASP A 25 15.87 -28.93 20.87
C ASP A 25 15.53 -28.13 19.60
N ILE A 26 16.13 -26.95 19.40
CA ILE A 26 15.91 -26.17 18.17
C ILE A 26 16.44 -26.92 16.95
N LEU A 27 17.62 -27.54 17.04
CA LEU A 27 18.20 -28.32 15.94
C LEU A 27 17.33 -29.52 15.59
N ASN A 28 16.79 -30.22 16.59
CA ASN A 28 15.88 -31.34 16.38
C ASN A 28 14.57 -30.86 15.74
N GLN A 29 13.98 -29.77 16.22
CA GLN A 29 12.78 -29.21 15.61
C GLN A 29 12.99 -28.78 14.16
N ILE A 30 14.16 -28.19 13.84
CA ILE A 30 14.49 -27.83 12.46
C ILE A 30 14.64 -29.08 11.60
N ALA A 31 15.33 -30.11 12.09
CA ALA A 31 15.52 -31.37 11.37
C ALA A 31 14.17 -32.08 11.12
N ASP A 32 13.31 -32.14 12.12
CA ASP A 32 12.00 -32.80 12.04
C ASP A 32 11.03 -32.04 11.12
N ASN A 33 11.22 -30.74 10.92
CA ASN A 33 10.37 -29.88 10.08
C ASN A 33 11.09 -29.36 8.83
N HIS A 34 12.13 -30.06 8.38
CA HIS A 34 13.00 -29.65 7.27
C HIS A 34 12.21 -29.15 6.05
N ASP A 35 11.23 -29.92 5.58
CA ASP A 35 10.49 -29.60 4.35
C ASP A 35 9.60 -28.35 4.49
N SER A 36 8.98 -28.16 5.65
CA SER A 36 8.16 -26.98 5.95
C SER A 36 9.03 -25.72 6.05
N ILE A 37 10.22 -25.84 6.64
CA ILE A 37 11.19 -24.74 6.75
C ILE A 37 11.74 -24.39 5.37
N GLN A 38 12.13 -25.40 4.57
CA GLN A 38 12.56 -25.23 3.19
C GLN A 38 11.49 -24.47 2.39
N THR A 39 10.24 -24.92 2.42
CA THR A 39 9.14 -24.26 1.71
C THR A 39 8.94 -22.81 2.16
N THR A 40 9.08 -22.54 3.45
CA THR A 40 8.97 -21.18 3.98
C THR A 40 10.11 -20.29 3.49
N LEU A 41 11.34 -20.81 3.45
CA LEU A 41 12.50 -20.10 2.92
C LEU A 41 12.34 -19.80 1.43
N ASP A 42 11.85 -20.76 0.64
CA ASP A 42 11.58 -20.58 -0.79
C ASP A 42 10.55 -19.46 -1.02
N ILE A 43 9.46 -19.43 -0.24
CA ILE A 43 8.47 -18.33 -0.30
C ILE A 43 9.11 -16.99 0.05
N VAL A 44 9.91 -16.93 1.11
CA VAL A 44 10.61 -15.70 1.52
C VAL A 44 11.57 -15.23 0.43
N GLU A 45 12.25 -16.15 -0.26
CA GLU A 45 13.14 -15.85 -1.36
C GLU A 45 12.38 -15.29 -2.58
N GLU A 46 11.28 -15.92 -2.99
CA GLU A 46 10.42 -15.42 -4.06
C GLU A 46 9.89 -14.01 -3.75
N LEU A 47 9.47 -13.76 -2.51
CA LEU A 47 9.02 -12.43 -2.07
C LEU A 47 10.16 -11.39 -2.06
N GLN A 48 11.40 -11.81 -1.78
CA GLN A 48 12.58 -10.93 -1.86
C GLN A 48 12.93 -10.61 -3.31
N GLN A 49 12.91 -11.60 -4.20
CA GLN A 49 13.20 -11.42 -5.63
C GLN A 49 12.16 -10.54 -6.33
N ALA A 50 10.89 -10.67 -5.93
CA ALA A 50 9.80 -9.79 -6.40
C ALA A 50 9.84 -8.36 -5.82
N GLY A 51 10.80 -8.04 -4.92
CA GLY A 51 10.91 -6.73 -4.27
C GLY A 51 9.83 -6.45 -3.22
N ILE A 52 8.97 -7.42 -2.91
CA ILE A 52 7.86 -7.28 -1.95
C ILE A 52 8.41 -7.09 -0.54
N LEU A 53 9.44 -7.84 -0.14
CA LEU A 53 10.06 -7.66 1.18
C LEU A 53 10.68 -6.28 1.35
N ASP A 54 11.26 -5.70 0.30
CA ASP A 54 11.87 -4.36 0.36
C ASP A 54 10.80 -3.27 0.44
N MET A 55 9.68 -3.45 -0.25
CA MET A 55 8.50 -2.59 -0.11
C MET A 55 7.95 -2.65 1.32
N LEU A 56 7.76 -3.85 1.89
CA LEU A 56 7.31 -4.04 3.28
C LEU A 56 8.30 -3.42 4.29
N LYS A 57 9.62 -3.60 4.09
CA LYS A 57 10.65 -2.95 4.91
C LYS A 57 10.57 -1.42 4.80
N GLY A 58 10.34 -0.87 3.61
CA GLY A 58 10.14 0.56 3.37
C GLY A 58 8.94 1.10 4.13
N LEU A 59 7.78 0.43 4.02
CA LEU A 59 6.56 0.77 4.76
C LEU A 59 6.76 0.71 6.28
N LEU A 60 7.44 -0.33 6.78
CA LEU A 60 7.74 -0.47 8.21
C LEU A 60 8.69 0.61 8.73
N ARG A 61 9.65 1.08 7.92
CA ARG A 61 10.51 2.21 8.29
C ARG A 61 9.72 3.53 8.36
N MET A 62 8.71 3.69 7.52
CA MET A 62 7.82 4.86 7.54
C MET A 62 6.86 4.89 8.75
N ARG A 63 6.78 3.82 9.56
CA ARG A 63 5.89 3.75 10.74
C ARG A 63 6.13 4.86 11.76
N GLU A 64 7.35 5.41 11.84
CA GLU A 64 7.66 6.52 12.75
C GLU A 64 6.95 7.82 12.33
N GLN A 65 6.61 7.97 11.04
CA GLN A 65 5.82 9.09 10.52
C GLN A 65 4.32 8.80 10.50
N ILE A 66 3.92 7.53 10.42
CA ILE A 66 2.51 7.08 10.44
C ILE A 66 2.21 6.50 11.83
N GLY A 67 2.17 7.37 12.83
CA GLY A 67 1.83 6.98 14.19
C GLY A 67 0.41 6.39 14.30
N SER A 68 0.27 5.37 15.15
CA SER A 68 -0.98 4.92 15.81
C SER A 68 -2.00 4.07 15.02
N ILE A 69 -1.61 3.31 14.00
CA ILE A 69 -2.50 2.24 13.50
C ILE A 69 -2.47 1.08 14.51
N SER A 70 -3.33 1.15 15.52
CA SER A 70 -3.56 0.03 16.45
C SER A 70 -4.07 -1.19 15.68
N ILE A 71 -3.56 -2.39 16.02
CA ILE A 71 -4.01 -3.67 15.45
C ILE A 71 -5.54 -3.84 15.56
N ASP A 72 -6.16 -3.26 16.60
CA ASP A 72 -7.61 -3.29 16.80
C ASP A 72 -8.42 -2.59 15.68
N LYS A 73 -7.81 -1.67 14.94
CA LYS A 73 -8.45 -1.01 13.78
C LYS A 73 -8.35 -1.81 12.49
N ILE A 74 -7.46 -2.81 12.43
CA ILE A 74 -7.27 -3.66 11.24
C ILE A 74 -8.48 -4.58 11.01
N ASN A 75 -9.15 -5.02 12.06
CA ASN A 75 -10.34 -5.88 11.95
C ASN A 75 -11.64 -5.10 11.69
N GLN A 76 -11.58 -3.79 11.49
CA GLN A 76 -12.78 -3.01 11.18
C GLN A 76 -13.22 -3.23 9.73
N PRO A 77 -14.53 -3.16 9.42
CA PRO A 77 -15.03 -3.18 8.05
C PRO A 77 -14.41 -2.08 7.16
N SER A 78 -14.04 -0.95 7.77
CA SER A 78 -13.30 0.14 7.11
C SER A 78 -11.97 -0.35 6.53
N MET A 79 -11.24 -1.21 7.24
CA MET A 79 -9.97 -1.76 6.74
C MET A 79 -10.17 -2.69 5.55
N HIS A 80 -11.24 -3.49 5.57
CA HIS A 80 -11.60 -4.35 4.44
C HIS A 80 -11.89 -3.51 3.18
N HIS A 81 -12.62 -2.40 3.34
CA HIS A 81 -12.87 -1.47 2.24
C HIS A 81 -11.61 -0.77 1.77
N LEU A 82 -10.72 -0.36 2.69
CA LEU A 82 -9.44 0.25 2.33
C LEU A 82 -8.57 -0.70 1.51
N ILE A 83 -8.43 -1.95 1.94
CA ILE A 83 -7.66 -2.97 1.22
C ILE A 83 -8.29 -3.22 -0.16
N LYS A 84 -9.60 -3.47 -0.19
CA LYS A 84 -10.34 -3.74 -1.44
C LYS A 84 -10.22 -2.57 -2.42
N ASN A 85 -10.41 -1.33 -1.96
CA ASN A 85 -10.32 -0.15 -2.80
C ASN A 85 -8.88 0.15 -3.23
N SER A 86 -7.88 -0.15 -2.40
CA SER A 86 -6.46 -0.02 -2.77
C SER A 86 -6.11 -0.94 -3.94
N PHE A 87 -6.54 -2.20 -3.91
CA PHE A 87 -6.34 -3.13 -5.02
C PHE A 87 -7.03 -2.65 -6.30
N HIS A 88 -8.30 -2.24 -6.22
CA HIS A 88 -8.99 -1.68 -7.38
C HIS A 88 -8.32 -0.42 -7.92
N THR A 89 -7.73 0.40 -7.04
CA THR A 89 -7.00 1.61 -7.45
C THR A 89 -5.70 1.26 -8.17
N ILE A 90 -4.92 0.30 -7.64
CA ILE A 90 -3.70 -0.20 -8.29
C ILE A 90 -4.04 -0.81 -9.65
N GLU A 91 -5.09 -1.64 -9.71
CA GLU A 91 -5.57 -2.24 -10.96
C GLU A 91 -6.02 -1.18 -11.96
N PHE A 92 -6.76 -0.16 -11.50
CA PHE A 92 -7.17 0.96 -12.33
C PHE A 92 -5.95 1.71 -12.90
N ILE A 93 -4.98 2.07 -12.06
CA ILE A 93 -3.74 2.73 -12.51
C ILE A 93 -3.00 1.85 -13.51
N GLY A 94 -2.94 0.53 -13.29
CA GLY A 94 -2.30 -0.41 -14.21
C GLY A 94 -3.02 -0.60 -15.55
N LYS A 95 -4.31 -0.23 -15.65
CA LYS A 95 -5.09 -0.27 -16.90
C LYS A 95 -4.96 1.01 -17.73
N VAL A 96 -4.51 2.12 -17.14
CA VAL A 96 -4.30 3.37 -17.86
C VAL A 96 -3.01 3.28 -18.67
N ASP A 97 -3.03 3.75 -19.91
CA ASP A 97 -1.83 3.85 -20.73
C ASP A 97 -0.80 4.77 -20.04
N PRO A 98 0.48 4.35 -19.90
CA PRO A 98 1.49 5.14 -19.18
C PRO A 98 1.73 6.53 -19.78
N GLU A 99 1.70 6.68 -21.11
CA GLU A 99 1.93 7.96 -21.79
C GLU A 99 0.74 8.91 -21.55
N GLU A 100 -0.48 8.37 -21.59
CA GLU A 100 -1.69 9.14 -21.27
C GLU A 100 -1.71 9.59 -19.81
N LEU A 101 -1.33 8.72 -18.87
CA LEU A 101 -1.24 9.04 -17.45
C LEU A 101 -0.22 10.16 -17.21
N GLU A 102 0.97 10.05 -17.80
CA GLU A 102 2.02 11.07 -17.68
C GLU A 102 1.55 12.42 -18.24
N LYS A 103 0.93 12.41 -19.42
CA LYS A 103 0.39 13.63 -20.04
C LYS A 103 -0.67 14.30 -19.15
N MET A 104 -1.54 13.51 -18.52
CA MET A 104 -2.59 14.02 -17.64
C MET A 104 -2.00 14.61 -16.35
N MET A 105 -1.01 13.94 -15.75
CA MET A 105 -0.28 14.44 -14.58
C MET A 105 0.46 15.74 -14.88
N ASN A 106 1.19 15.80 -16.00
CA ASN A 106 1.88 17.00 -16.45
C ASN A 106 0.90 18.16 -16.72
N GLY A 107 -0.26 17.87 -17.32
CA GLY A 107 -1.34 18.83 -17.49
C GLY A 107 -1.84 19.42 -16.17
N MET A 108 -2.02 18.56 -15.14
CA MET A 108 -2.42 18.99 -13.80
C MET A 108 -1.36 19.86 -13.13
N ILE A 109 -0.08 19.46 -13.18
CA ILE A 109 1.04 20.24 -12.64
C ILE A 109 1.09 21.62 -13.28
N ASN A 110 1.06 21.68 -14.61
CA ASN A 110 1.06 22.94 -15.36
C ASN A 110 -0.16 23.83 -15.02
N GLY A 111 -1.33 23.22 -14.82
CA GLY A 111 -2.53 23.93 -14.39
C GLY A 111 -2.38 24.56 -13.00
N MET A 112 -1.82 23.83 -12.03
CA MET A 112 -1.54 24.34 -10.68
C MET A 112 -0.50 25.47 -10.70
N GLU A 113 0.57 25.32 -11.49
CA GLU A 113 1.55 26.39 -11.68
C GLU A 113 0.97 27.65 -12.32
N ARG A 114 0.02 27.49 -13.25
CA ARG A 114 -0.67 28.61 -13.88
C ARG A 114 -1.59 29.30 -12.88
N LEU A 115 -2.33 28.53 -12.09
CA LEU A 115 -3.22 29.03 -11.05
C LEU A 115 -2.46 29.89 -10.04
N SER A 116 -1.31 29.42 -9.55
CA SER A 116 -0.50 30.19 -8.58
C SER A 116 0.03 31.51 -9.17
N LYS A 117 0.39 31.54 -10.45
CA LYS A 117 0.83 32.75 -11.16
C LYS A 117 -0.30 33.73 -11.47
N GLU A 118 -1.53 33.24 -11.69
CA GLU A 118 -2.69 34.09 -11.97
C GLU A 118 -3.33 34.68 -10.69
N THR A 119 -3.23 34.00 -9.54
CA THR A 119 -3.69 34.54 -8.25
C THR A 119 -2.95 35.82 -7.80
N GLU A 120 -1.79 36.13 -8.38
CA GLU A 120 -1.07 37.38 -8.16
C GLU A 120 -1.64 38.57 -8.96
N LYS A 121 -2.53 38.31 -9.93
CA LYS A 121 -3.16 39.32 -10.79
C LYS A 121 -4.66 39.37 -10.53
N THR A 122 -5.08 40.17 -9.58
CA THR A 122 -6.48 40.55 -9.33
C THR A 122 -6.99 41.50 -10.42
N GLU A 123 -7.19 41.01 -11.64
CA GLU A 123 -8.03 41.69 -12.63
C GLU A 123 -9.41 41.03 -12.65
N ASP A 124 -10.44 41.82 -12.34
CA ASP A 124 -11.85 41.42 -12.44
C ASP A 124 -12.15 40.97 -13.87
N THR A 125 -12.15 39.66 -14.10
CA THR A 125 -12.44 39.08 -15.41
C THR A 125 -13.94 39.23 -15.67
N GLY A 126 -14.34 40.31 -16.33
CA GLY A 126 -15.72 40.52 -16.77
C GLY A 126 -16.16 39.50 -17.83
N MET A 127 -17.47 39.49 -18.15
CA MET A 127 -18.08 38.54 -19.11
C MET A 127 -17.39 38.49 -20.48
N TRP A 128 -16.82 39.62 -20.94
CA TRP A 128 -16.04 39.68 -22.17
C TRP A 128 -14.69 38.96 -22.08
N GLY A 129 -14.02 39.07 -20.93
CA GLY A 129 -12.78 38.35 -20.63
C GLY A 129 -13.02 36.84 -20.64
N LEU A 130 -14.11 36.38 -20.02
CA LEU A 130 -14.51 34.97 -20.05
C LEU A 130 -14.75 34.46 -21.47
N PHE A 131 -15.45 35.24 -22.30
CA PHE A 131 -15.68 34.87 -23.71
C PHE A 131 -14.36 34.77 -24.49
N LYS A 132 -13.41 35.67 -24.22
CA LYS A 132 -12.07 35.61 -24.83
C LYS A 132 -11.30 34.37 -24.37
N THR A 133 -11.36 34.04 -23.08
CA THR A 133 -10.73 32.84 -22.50
C THR A 133 -11.32 31.56 -23.07
N MET A 134 -12.65 31.49 -23.26
CA MET A 134 -13.28 30.34 -23.91
C MET A 134 -12.90 30.16 -25.38
N ARG A 135 -12.37 31.20 -26.04
CA ARG A 135 -11.85 31.12 -27.42
C ARG A 135 -10.37 30.80 -27.48
N ASP A 136 -9.69 30.71 -26.34
CA ASP A 136 -8.29 30.30 -26.29
C ASP A 136 -8.15 28.83 -26.74
N PRO A 137 -7.22 28.51 -27.66
CA PRO A 137 -7.05 27.15 -28.16
C PRO A 137 -6.74 26.10 -27.08
N HIS A 138 -6.03 26.49 -26.01
CA HIS A 138 -5.70 25.59 -24.90
C HIS A 138 -6.93 25.30 -24.04
N VAL A 139 -7.77 26.31 -23.78
CA VAL A 139 -9.03 26.17 -23.04
C VAL A 139 -10.03 25.31 -23.82
N LEU A 140 -10.18 25.56 -25.12
CA LEU A 140 -11.03 24.75 -26.00
C LEU A 140 -10.59 23.29 -26.04
N SER A 141 -9.29 23.04 -26.10
CA SER A 141 -8.74 21.68 -26.07
C SER A 141 -9.11 20.98 -24.76
N ALA A 142 -8.87 21.62 -23.61
CA ALA A 142 -9.21 21.07 -22.30
C ALA A 142 -10.72 20.79 -22.15
N LEU A 143 -11.58 21.71 -22.60
CA LEU A 143 -13.03 21.52 -22.61
C LEU A 143 -13.46 20.34 -23.49
N SER A 144 -12.79 20.14 -24.62
CA SER A 144 -13.07 19.00 -25.52
C SER A 144 -12.73 17.66 -24.85
N TYR A 145 -11.56 17.57 -24.20
CA TYR A 145 -11.18 16.37 -23.42
C TYR A 145 -12.15 16.13 -22.25
N MET A 146 -12.51 17.18 -21.52
CA MET A 146 -13.48 17.09 -20.43
C MET A 146 -14.84 16.60 -20.92
N THR A 147 -15.30 17.11 -22.06
CA THR A 147 -16.57 16.67 -22.66
C THR A 147 -16.51 15.19 -23.05
N ALA A 148 -15.41 14.75 -23.68
CA ALA A 148 -15.22 13.35 -24.04
C ALA A 148 -15.20 12.43 -22.80
N PHE A 149 -14.47 12.85 -21.74
CA PHE A 149 -14.45 12.15 -20.46
C PHE A 149 -15.86 12.05 -19.85
N LEU A 150 -16.60 13.16 -19.77
CA LEU A 150 -17.94 13.19 -19.19
C LEU A 150 -18.92 12.29 -19.95
N ASN A 151 -18.81 12.21 -21.27
CA ASN A 151 -19.61 11.28 -22.08
C ASN A 151 -19.30 9.82 -21.72
N GLY A 152 -18.02 9.41 -21.73
CA GLY A 152 -17.65 8.03 -21.39
C GLY A 152 -17.95 7.67 -19.93
N PHE A 153 -17.74 8.60 -19.01
CA PHE A 153 -18.12 8.43 -17.60
C PHE A 153 -19.64 8.26 -17.44
N GLY A 154 -20.43 9.08 -18.13
CA GLY A 154 -21.88 8.98 -18.13
C GLY A 154 -22.41 7.69 -18.75
N GLU A 155 -21.75 7.16 -19.79
CA GLU A 155 -22.06 5.86 -20.36
C GLU A 155 -21.89 4.72 -19.34
N GLU A 156 -20.81 4.74 -18.55
CA GLU A 156 -20.59 3.73 -17.52
C GLU A 156 -21.58 3.86 -16.36
N MET A 157 -21.76 5.08 -15.83
CA MET A 157 -22.68 5.34 -14.71
C MET A 157 -24.16 5.13 -15.08
N GLY A 158 -24.49 5.23 -16.37
CA GLY A 158 -25.82 5.00 -16.92
C GLY A 158 -26.16 3.53 -17.16
N LYS A 159 -25.18 2.62 -17.11
CA LYS A 159 -25.42 1.17 -17.18
C LYS A 159 -26.13 0.74 -15.89
N LYS A 160 -27.44 0.54 -15.96
CA LYS A 160 -28.18 -0.12 -14.86
C LYS A 160 -27.63 -1.53 -14.69
N GLU A 161 -27.31 -1.89 -13.44
CA GLU A 161 -27.03 -3.27 -13.05
C GLU A 161 -28.21 -4.16 -13.47
N THR A 162 -28.07 -4.88 -14.59
CA THR A 162 -28.87 -6.08 -14.81
C THR A 162 -28.28 -7.15 -13.91
N HIS A 163 -28.91 -7.34 -12.74
CA HIS A 163 -28.64 -8.43 -11.82
C HIS A 163 -28.63 -9.80 -12.53
#